data_AF-F0KFI8-F1
#
_entry.id   AF-F0KFI8-F1
#
_cell.length_a   1.000
_cell.length_b   1.000
_cell.length_c   1.000
_cell.angle_alpha   90.00
_cell.angle_beta   90.00
_cell.angle_gamma   90.00
#
_symmetry.space_group_name_H-M   'P 1'
#
loop_
_entity.id
_entity.type
_entity.pdbx_description
1 polymer ?
#
loop_
_entity_poly.entity_id
_entity_poly.type
_entity_poly.pdbx_seq_one_letter_code
_entity_poly.pdbx_strand_id
1 'polypeptide(L)'
;MYEFMKQLTPLDVEEFFVLIYEYWKELRQSQFMQDLILYGVEVFYDFYKDQSLFEVLSEIGLTESDLQTEALRFYPKVMDAFNEHGILEPLLQALLAPFYQSSKTLDMIEKHFNE
;
A
#
# COMPACT_ATOMS: atom_id res chain seq x y z
N MET A 1 16.55 -7.12 -43.94
CA MET A 1 15.54 -6.84 -42.90
C MET A 1 14.11 -6.81 -43.46
N TYR A 2 13.80 -5.98 -44.46
CA TYR A 2 12.43 -5.86 -45.01
C TYR A 2 11.94 -7.12 -45.77
N GLU A 3 12.83 -7.85 -46.46
CA GLU A 3 12.47 -9.11 -47.13
C GLU A 3 12.22 -10.27 -46.15
N PHE A 4 12.86 -10.27 -44.99
CA PHE A 4 12.70 -11.30 -43.96
C PHE A 4 11.30 -11.25 -43.33
N MET A 5 10.78 -10.03 -43.12
CA MET A 5 9.42 -9.84 -42.58
C MET A 5 8.30 -10.20 -43.57
N LYS A 6 8.58 -10.27 -44.88
CA LYS A 6 7.61 -10.71 -45.89
C LYS A 6 7.38 -12.23 -45.92
N GLN A 7 8.29 -13.00 -45.33
CA GLN A 7 8.21 -14.46 -45.27
C GLN A 7 7.67 -14.98 -43.93
N LEU A 8 7.49 -14.09 -42.94
CA LEU A 8 6.89 -14.43 -41.65
C LEU A 8 5.40 -14.75 -41.85
N THR A 9 5.03 -15.98 -41.52
CA THR A 9 3.64 -16.39 -41.42
C THR A 9 3.09 -16.03 -40.03
N PRO A 10 1.76 -15.98 -39.87
CA PRO A 10 1.15 -15.82 -38.54
C PRO A 10 1.60 -16.88 -37.53
N LEU A 11 1.90 -18.10 -38.00
CA LEU A 11 2.40 -19.20 -37.17
C LEU A 11 3.80 -18.88 -36.61
N ASP A 12 4.70 -18.35 -37.44
CA ASP A 12 6.06 -17.96 -37.00
C ASP A 12 6.02 -16.88 -35.90
N VAL A 13 5.04 -15.97 -35.97
CA VAL A 13 4.83 -14.93 -34.95
C VAL A 13 4.31 -15.54 -33.65
N GLU A 14 3.35 -16.45 -33.72
CA GLU A 14 2.81 -17.14 -32.55
C GLU A 14 3.89 -17.95 -31.82
N GLU A 15 4.69 -18.74 -32.57
CA GLU A 15 5.79 -19.52 -32.01
C GLU A 15 6.85 -18.62 -31.36
N PHE A 16 7.15 -17.47 -31.95
CA PHE A 16 8.07 -16.49 -31.36
C PHE A 16 7.53 -15.90 -30.04
N PHE A 17 6.23 -15.62 -29.95
CA PHE A 17 5.62 -15.16 -28.69
C PHE A 17 5.65 -16.23 -27.61
N VAL A 18 5.40 -17.50 -27.95
CA VAL A 18 5.53 -18.62 -27.03
C VAL A 18 6.97 -18.71 -26.50
N LEU A 19 7.96 -18.62 -27.39
CA LEU A 19 9.37 -18.65 -27.01
C LEU A 19 9.75 -17.49 -26.05
N ILE A 20 9.33 -16.26 -26.36
CA ILE A 20 9.56 -15.11 -25.46
C ILE A 20 8.90 -15.36 -24.10
N TYR A 21 7.67 -15.87 -24.10
CA TYR A 21 6.93 -16.12 -22.87
C TYR A 21 7.62 -17.19 -22.00
N GLU A 22 8.03 -18.31 -22.59
CA GLU A 22 8.74 -19.38 -21.90
C GLU A 22 10.08 -18.88 -21.35
N TYR A 23 10.86 -18.18 -22.17
CA TYR A 23 12.11 -17.57 -21.73
C TYR A 23 11.89 -16.58 -20.58
N TRP A 24 10.90 -15.69 -20.69
CA TRP A 24 10.60 -14.72 -19.64
C TRP A 24 10.14 -15.40 -18.34
N LYS A 25 9.36 -16.47 -18.44
CA LYS A 25 8.92 -17.28 -17.31
C LYS A 25 10.11 -17.91 -16.59
N GLU A 26 11.05 -18.50 -17.32
CA GLU A 26 12.28 -19.08 -16.75
C GLU A 26 13.18 -17.99 -16.14
N LEU A 27 13.41 -16.91 -16.89
CA LEU A 27 14.23 -15.78 -16.45
C LEU A 27 13.70 -15.20 -15.13
N ARG A 28 12.39 -14.92 -15.03
CA ARG A 28 11.77 -14.35 -13.82
C ARG A 28 11.93 -15.26 -12.59
N GLN A 29 12.01 -16.58 -12.78
CA GLN A 29 12.20 -17.54 -11.69
C GLN A 29 13.68 -17.70 -11.30
N SER A 30 14.60 -17.30 -12.18
CA SER A 30 16.03 -17.41 -11.93
C SER A 30 16.48 -16.64 -10.69
N GLN A 31 17.51 -17.16 -10.01
CA GLN A 31 18.11 -16.49 -8.85
C GLN A 31 18.64 -15.10 -9.22
N PHE A 32 19.24 -14.96 -10.41
CA PHE A 32 19.74 -13.68 -10.91
C PHE A 32 18.64 -12.60 -10.93
N MET A 33 17.45 -12.91 -11.43
CA MET A 33 16.35 -11.93 -11.44
C MET A 33 15.85 -11.59 -10.04
N GLN A 34 15.82 -12.58 -9.13
CA GLN A 34 15.43 -12.34 -7.74
C GLN A 34 16.43 -11.41 -7.06
N ASP A 35 17.73 -11.68 -7.19
CA ASP A 35 18.81 -10.86 -6.62
C ASP A 35 18.79 -9.45 -7.21
N LEU A 36 18.54 -9.31 -8.52
CA LEU A 36 18.42 -8.02 -9.18
C LEU A 36 17.24 -7.20 -8.65
N ILE A 37 16.08 -7.83 -8.42
CA ILE A 37 14.91 -7.16 -7.83
C ILE A 37 15.20 -6.72 -6.40
N LEU A 38 15.79 -7.60 -5.58
CA LEU A 38 16.12 -7.29 -4.19
C LEU A 38 17.13 -6.14 -4.10
N TYR A 39 18.15 -6.16 -4.94
CA TYR A 39 19.10 -5.06 -5.06
C TYR A 39 18.42 -3.75 -5.50
N GLY A 40 17.47 -3.82 -6.44
CA GLY A 40 16.67 -2.67 -6.82
C GLY A 40 15.86 -2.08 -5.66
N VAL A 41 15.28 -2.93 -4.82
CA VAL A 41 14.56 -2.51 -3.59
C VAL A 41 15.52 -1.89 -2.58
N GLU A 42 16.71 -2.46 -2.40
CA GLU A 42 17.73 -1.93 -1.50
C GLU A 42 18.17 -0.52 -1.93
N VAL A 43 18.49 -0.34 -3.21
CA VAL A 43 18.85 0.97 -3.77
C VAL A 43 17.70 1.98 -3.64
N PHE A 44 16.46 1.54 -3.90
CA PHE A 44 15.28 2.39 -3.72
C PHE A 44 15.17 2.85 -2.26
N TYR A 45 15.29 1.94 -1.30
CA TYR A 45 15.24 2.29 0.11
C TYR A 45 16.39 3.23 0.49
N ASP A 46 17.61 2.94 0.07
CA ASP A 46 18.77 3.78 0.38
C ASP A 46 18.65 5.21 -0.16
N PHE A 47 17.98 5.39 -1.29
CA PHE A 47 17.72 6.70 -1.87
C PHE A 47 16.63 7.47 -1.11
N TYR A 48 15.59 6.77 -0.64
CA TYR A 48 14.39 7.40 -0.09
C TYR A 48 14.27 7.37 1.45
N LYS A 49 15.13 6.62 2.15
CA LYS A 49 15.02 6.38 3.60
C LYS A 49 15.03 7.65 4.46
N ASP A 50 15.69 8.70 4.00
CA ASP A 50 15.80 9.97 4.73
C ASP A 50 14.67 10.95 4.37
N GLN A 51 13.84 10.62 3.37
CA GLN A 51 12.67 11.40 2.99
C GLN A 51 11.44 11.00 3.80
N SER A 52 10.56 11.96 4.04
CA SER A 52 9.24 11.67 4.61
C SER A 52 8.39 10.89 3.60
N LEU A 53 7.50 10.03 4.10
CA LEU A 53 6.55 9.31 3.24
C LEU A 53 5.73 10.25 2.34
N PHE A 54 5.40 11.44 2.84
CA PHE A 54 4.69 12.45 2.07
C PHE A 54 5.49 12.95 0.87
N GLU A 55 6.80 13.18 1.02
CA GLU A 55 7.68 13.59 -0.08
C GLU A 55 7.79 12.48 -1.12
N VAL A 56 8.01 11.23 -0.71
CA VAL A 56 8.08 10.07 -1.62
C VAL A 56 6.79 9.92 -2.44
N LEU A 57 5.63 10.05 -1.80
CA LEU A 57 4.33 9.96 -2.47
C LEU A 57 4.12 11.14 -3.45
N SER A 58 4.56 12.34 -3.06
CA SER A 58 4.48 13.53 -3.91
C SER A 58 5.34 13.40 -5.17
N GLU A 59 6.53 12.80 -5.07
CA GLU A 59 7.41 12.57 -6.22
C GLU A 59 6.80 11.66 -7.30
N ILE A 60 5.96 10.69 -6.90
CA ILE A 60 5.24 9.81 -7.84
C ILE A 60 3.90 10.40 -8.32
N GLY A 61 3.61 11.67 -7.97
CA GLY A 61 2.44 12.41 -8.41
C GLY A 61 1.19 12.20 -7.56
N LEU A 62 1.32 11.61 -6.36
CA LEU A 62 0.20 11.52 -5.41
C LEU A 62 0.13 12.78 -4.56
N THR A 63 -1.04 13.39 -4.53
CA THR A 63 -1.32 14.58 -3.73
C THR A 63 -2.04 14.22 -2.43
N GLU A 64 -2.08 15.16 -1.49
CA GLU A 64 -2.88 15.01 -0.26
C GLU A 64 -4.36 14.70 -0.58
N SER A 65 -4.93 15.35 -1.61
CA SER A 65 -6.31 15.10 -2.02
C SER A 65 -6.55 13.68 -2.54
N ASP A 66 -5.56 13.07 -3.20
CA ASP A 66 -5.66 11.70 -3.67
C ASP A 66 -5.70 10.73 -2.47
N LEU A 67 -4.84 10.98 -1.47
CA LEU A 67 -4.82 10.20 -0.23
C LEU A 67 -6.13 10.33 0.56
N GLN A 68 -6.68 11.53 0.68
CA GLN A 68 -7.97 11.75 1.35
C GLN A 68 -9.11 11.04 0.62
N THR A 69 -9.12 11.09 -0.72
CA THR A 69 -10.13 10.42 -1.54
C THR A 69 -10.11 8.91 -1.34
N GLU A 70 -8.91 8.30 -1.39
CA GLU A 70 -8.78 6.86 -1.15
C GLU A 70 -9.09 6.50 0.31
N ALA A 71 -8.67 7.32 1.29
CA ALA A 71 -9.01 7.10 2.70
C ALA A 71 -10.52 7.06 2.93
N LEU A 72 -11.28 8.00 2.35
CA LEU A 72 -12.74 8.01 2.43
C LEU A 72 -13.38 6.80 1.73
N ARG A 73 -12.79 6.36 0.61
CA ARG A 73 -13.27 5.19 -0.13
C ARG A 73 -13.06 3.89 0.63
N PHE A 74 -11.93 3.75 1.33
CA PHE A 74 -11.59 2.52 2.07
C PHE A 74 -12.10 2.51 3.52
N TYR A 75 -12.33 3.68 4.12
CA TYR A 75 -12.77 3.81 5.51
C TYR A 75 -13.94 2.87 5.89
N PRO A 76 -15.03 2.77 5.10
CA PRO A 76 -16.15 1.89 5.48
C PRO A 76 -15.72 0.43 5.63
N LYS A 77 -14.92 -0.09 4.69
CA LYS A 77 -14.45 -1.48 4.74
C LYS A 77 -13.50 -1.74 5.90
N VAL A 78 -12.65 -0.76 6.21
CA VAL A 78 -11.75 -0.84 7.38
C VAL A 78 -12.57 -0.84 8.67
N MET A 79 -13.62 -0.02 8.73
CA MET A 79 -14.50 0.07 9.88
C MET A 79 -15.28 -1.23 10.11
N ASP A 80 -15.81 -1.83 9.04
CA ASP A 80 -16.46 -3.14 9.09
C ASP A 80 -15.48 -4.22 9.59
N ALA A 81 -14.25 -4.26 9.05
CA ALA A 81 -13.23 -5.21 9.49
C ALA A 81 -12.83 -5.00 10.96
N PHE A 82 -12.68 -3.74 11.41
CA PHE A 82 -12.38 -3.45 12.82
C PHE A 82 -13.51 -3.89 13.75
N ASN A 83 -14.77 -3.80 13.30
CA ASN A 83 -15.90 -4.30 14.03
C ASN A 83 -15.90 -5.84 14.10
N GLU A 84 -15.72 -6.51 12.95
CA GLU A 84 -15.67 -7.98 12.85
C GLU A 84 -14.56 -8.59 13.71
N HIS A 85 -13.40 -7.93 13.79
CA HIS A 85 -12.27 -8.37 14.59
C HIS A 85 -12.31 -7.88 16.05
N GLY A 86 -13.37 -7.17 16.48
CA GLY A 86 -13.51 -6.68 17.85
C GLY A 86 -12.47 -5.63 18.25
N ILE A 87 -11.89 -4.93 17.28
CA ILE A 87 -10.83 -3.92 17.48
C ILE A 87 -11.45 -2.56 17.87
N LEU A 88 -12.66 -2.26 17.41
CA LEU A 88 -13.27 -0.95 17.60
C LEU A 88 -13.44 -0.56 19.06
N GLU A 89 -13.92 -1.48 19.89
CA GLU A 89 -14.21 -1.17 21.28
C GLU A 89 -12.95 -0.89 22.11
N PRO A 90 -11.89 -1.72 22.06
CA PRO A 90 -10.60 -1.38 22.68
C PRO A 90 -10.02 -0.05 22.18
N LEU A 91 -10.18 0.24 20.88
CA LEU A 91 -9.68 1.48 20.28
C LEU A 91 -10.44 2.70 20.80
N LEU A 92 -11.77 2.64 20.85
CA LEU A 92 -12.60 3.71 21.41
C LEU A 92 -12.34 3.91 22.90
N GLN A 93 -12.19 2.83 23.66
CA GLN A 93 -11.82 2.90 25.07
C GLN A 93 -10.45 3.57 25.25
N ALA A 94 -9.44 3.19 24.46
CA ALA A 94 -8.12 3.80 24.54
C ALA A 94 -8.13 5.30 24.19
N LEU A 95 -8.93 5.71 23.21
CA LEU A 95 -9.08 7.11 22.81
C LEU A 95 -9.83 7.95 23.86
N LEU A 96 -10.87 7.38 24.47
CA LEU A 96 -11.75 8.10 25.39
C LEU A 96 -11.30 8.03 26.85
N ALA A 97 -10.56 6.98 27.24
CA ALA A 97 -10.11 6.77 28.62
C ALA A 97 -9.37 7.98 29.22
N PRO A 98 -8.42 8.64 28.52
CA PRO A 98 -7.72 9.80 29.06
C PRO A 98 -8.66 10.96 29.42
N PHE A 99 -9.73 11.15 28.65
CA PHE A 99 -10.72 12.19 28.92
C PHE A 99 -11.54 11.86 30.17
N TYR A 100 -12.07 10.64 30.27
CA TYR A 100 -12.91 10.23 31.41
C TYR A 100 -12.11 10.01 32.71
N GLN A 101 -10.82 9.75 32.60
CA GLN A 101 -9.93 9.58 33.76
C GLN A 101 -9.29 10.90 34.21
N SER A 102 -9.48 12.00 33.46
CA SER A 102 -8.93 13.30 33.84
C SER A 102 -9.63 13.81 35.10
N SER A 103 -8.85 14.30 36.07
CA SER A 103 -9.37 14.83 37.35
C SER A 103 -10.41 15.93 37.12
N LYS A 104 -10.16 16.84 36.16
CA LYS A 104 -11.09 17.92 35.80
C LYS A 104 -12.43 17.39 35.32
N THR A 105 -12.45 16.29 34.56
CA THR A 105 -13.68 15.67 34.08
C THR A 105 -14.44 15.02 35.24
N LEU A 106 -13.74 14.30 36.11
CA LEU A 106 -14.33 13.66 37.29
C LEU A 106 -14.94 14.70 38.25
N ASP A 107 -14.22 15.78 38.54
CA ASP A 107 -14.69 16.87 39.39
C ASP A 107 -15.96 17.54 38.83
N MET A 108 -16.03 17.67 37.50
CA MET A 108 -17.21 18.23 36.81
C MET A 108 -18.42 17.29 36.92
N ILE A 109 -18.22 15.99 36.74
CA ILE A 109 -19.27 14.98 36.89
C ILE A 109 -19.78 14.95 38.34
N GLU A 110 -18.87 14.93 39.31
CA GLU A 110 -19.21 14.88 40.74
C GLU A 110 -19.99 16.12 41.18
N LYS A 111 -19.61 17.30 40.70
CA LYS A 111 -20.34 18.54 40.97
C LYS A 111 -21.80 18.48 40.47
N HIS A 112 -22.04 17.89 39.31
CA HIS A 112 -23.39 17.83 38.72
C HIS A 112 -24.27 16.73 39.34
N PHE A 113 -23.67 15.71 39.97
CA PHE A 113 -24.42 14.69 40.73
C PHE A 113 -24.80 15.14 42.15
N ASN A 114 -24.12 16.16 42.68
CA ASN A 114 -24.36 16.72 44.02
C ASN A 114 -25.21 18.00 44.02
N GLU A 115 -25.70 18.43 42.85
CA GLU A 115 -26.75 19.46 42.66
C GLU A 115 -28.14 18.81 42.58
#